data_AF-A0A158BYS1-F1
#
_entry.id   AF-A0A158BYS1-F1
#
_cell.length_a   1.000
_cell.length_b   1.000
_cell.length_c   1.000
_cell.angle_alpha   90.00
_cell.angle_beta   90.00
_cell.angle_gamma   90.00
#
_symmetry.space_group_name_H-M   'P 1'
#
loop_
_entity.id
_entity.type
_entity.pdbx_description
1 polymer ?
#
loop_
_entity_poly.entity_id
_entity_poly.type
_entity_poly.pdbx_seq_one_letter_code
_entity_poly.pdbx_strand_id
1 'polypeptide(L)'
;MKDGQPKDSSRATAPNGSFVDIPGGKHTDFPDGSQLIEGPDGDKYVLSEDGRINGTIPEIRQVQIGDLAQVLRHEVVTTTDTTSHTLHFIGGGVFSFLHHRDGRGMSFEANRITLRTLPNGVFVVCGSYF
;
A
#
# COMPACT_ATOMS: atom_id res chain seq x y z
N MET A 1 -22.98 23.09 10.77
CA MET A 1 -22.44 21.72 10.78
C MET A 1 -21.53 21.61 9.56
N LYS A 2 -20.21 21.56 9.78
CA LYS A 2 -19.20 21.21 8.77
C LYS A 2 -18.31 20.19 9.45
N ASP A 3 -18.54 18.92 9.14
CA ASP A 3 -17.81 17.81 9.74
C ASP A 3 -16.34 17.91 9.34
N GLY A 4 -15.49 17.89 10.37
CA GLY A 4 -14.06 18.03 10.25
C GLY A 4 -13.46 16.84 9.51
N GLN A 5 -12.87 17.12 8.36
CA GLN A 5 -11.89 16.27 7.71
C GLN A 5 -10.82 15.86 8.75
N PRO A 6 -10.48 14.56 8.91
CA PRO A 6 -9.42 14.16 9.83
C PRO A 6 -8.13 14.88 9.42
N LYS A 7 -7.55 15.64 10.35
CA LYS A 7 -6.55 16.67 10.05
C LYS A 7 -5.13 16.17 9.82
N ASP A 8 -4.83 14.91 10.08
CA ASP A 8 -3.45 14.40 9.97
C ASP A 8 -3.46 13.10 9.16
N SER A 9 -3.51 13.17 7.83
CA SER A 9 -3.18 12.03 6.96
C SER A 9 -1.96 12.38 6.14
N SER A 10 -0.89 11.58 6.25
CA SER A 10 0.29 11.74 5.41
C SER A 10 0.06 11.08 4.06
N ARG A 11 0.35 11.81 2.99
CA ARG A 11 0.09 11.40 1.62
C ARG A 11 1.33 11.52 0.77
N ALA A 12 1.53 10.54 -0.11
CA ALA A 12 2.59 10.54 -1.11
C ALA A 12 1.98 10.17 -2.46
N THR A 13 2.42 10.87 -3.52
CA THR A 13 1.95 10.63 -4.90
C THR A 13 3.13 10.67 -5.86
N ALA A 14 3.10 9.80 -6.87
CA ALA A 14 4.08 9.78 -7.96
C ALA A 14 3.43 10.13 -9.31
N PRO A 15 4.21 10.49 -10.35
CA PRO A 15 3.67 10.88 -11.66
C PRO A 15 2.90 9.78 -12.40
N ASN A 16 3.20 8.51 -12.10
CA ASN A 16 2.44 7.36 -12.61
C ASN A 16 1.15 7.08 -11.80
N GLY A 17 0.85 7.98 -10.87
CA GLY A 17 -0.11 7.95 -9.77
C GLY A 17 -0.29 6.66 -9.04
N SER A 18 0.83 6.03 -8.72
CA SER A 18 0.97 5.44 -7.40
C SER A 18 0.69 6.48 -6.32
N PHE A 19 -0.08 6.08 -5.32
CA PHE A 19 -0.52 6.94 -4.23
C PHE A 19 -0.56 6.17 -2.91
N VAL A 20 -0.14 6.80 -1.83
CA VAL A 20 -0.18 6.24 -0.46
C VAL A 20 -0.86 7.26 0.46
N ASP A 21 -1.89 6.85 1.20
CA ASP A 21 -2.57 7.63 2.25
C ASP A 21 -2.55 6.89 3.58
N ILE A 22 -1.87 7.46 4.57
CA ILE A 22 -1.69 6.90 5.91
C ILE A 22 -2.17 7.91 6.95
N PRO A 23 -3.36 7.69 7.52
CA PRO A 23 -3.85 8.48 8.66
C PRO A 23 -2.86 8.42 9.83
N GLY A 24 -2.54 9.59 10.39
CA GLY A 24 -1.60 9.76 11.50
C GLY A 24 -0.14 9.54 11.15
N GLY A 25 0.19 9.28 9.87
CA GLY A 25 1.56 9.04 9.45
C GLY A 25 2.41 10.31 9.46
N LYS A 26 3.74 10.13 9.51
CA LYS A 26 4.75 11.17 9.33
C LYS A 26 5.38 11.05 7.95
N HIS A 27 5.39 12.15 7.20
CA HIS A 27 5.94 12.22 5.85
C HIS A 27 7.35 12.85 5.84
N THR A 28 8.21 12.38 4.94
CA THR A 28 9.57 12.89 4.73
C THR A 28 9.93 12.75 3.26
N ASP A 29 10.31 13.86 2.63
CA ASP A 29 10.82 13.89 1.25
C ASP A 29 12.35 13.77 1.23
N PHE A 30 12.89 13.07 0.24
CA PHE A 30 14.33 12.91 0.03
C PHE A 30 14.81 13.63 -1.24
N PRO A 31 16.10 13.99 -1.32
CA PRO A 31 16.67 14.67 -2.48
C PRO A 31 16.62 13.86 -3.79
N ASP A 32 16.47 12.54 -3.71
CA ASP A 32 16.35 11.63 -4.86
C ASP A 32 14.90 11.53 -5.39
N GLY A 33 13.98 12.37 -4.89
CA GLY A 33 12.58 12.38 -5.28
C GLY A 33 11.72 11.31 -4.59
N SER A 34 12.32 10.44 -3.78
CA SER A 34 11.57 9.47 -2.99
C SER A 34 10.90 10.10 -1.77
N GLN A 35 9.82 9.48 -1.32
CA GLN A 35 8.99 9.94 -0.20
C GLN A 35 8.83 8.78 0.79
N LEU A 36 9.18 9.00 2.06
CA LEU A 36 8.90 8.07 3.15
C LEU A 36 7.67 8.52 3.92
N ILE A 37 6.78 7.58 4.18
CA ILE A 37 5.72 7.73 5.18
C ILE A 37 5.92 6.68 6.26
N GLU A 38 5.97 7.13 7.52
CA GLU A 38 6.01 6.27 8.70
C GLU A 38 4.63 6.34 9.38
N GLY A 39 3.92 5.22 9.45
CA GLY A 39 2.62 5.13 10.10
C GLY A 39 2.74 5.06 11.64
N PRO A 40 1.63 5.35 12.35
CA PRO A 40 1.60 5.37 13.81
C PRO A 40 1.83 4.00 14.45
N ASP A 41 1.62 2.92 13.70
CA ASP A 41 1.76 1.54 14.17
C ASP A 41 3.16 0.95 13.87
N GLY A 42 4.10 1.80 13.44
CA GLY A 42 5.48 1.42 13.12
C GLY A 42 5.67 0.89 11.69
N ASP A 43 4.63 0.96 10.87
CA ASP A 43 4.63 0.66 9.45
C ASP A 43 5.41 1.73 8.65
N LYS A 44 6.14 1.31 7.60
CA LYS A 44 6.96 2.22 6.79
C LYS A 44 6.74 1.98 5.30
N TYR A 45 6.68 3.07 4.54
CA TYR A 45 6.33 3.08 3.13
C TYR A 45 7.26 4.02 2.41
N VAL A 46 7.96 3.52 1.41
CA VAL A 46 8.80 4.31 0.51
C VAL A 46 8.12 4.33 -0.85
N LEU A 47 7.74 5.52 -1.29
CA LEU A 47 7.32 5.79 -2.66
C LEU A 47 8.51 6.39 -3.41
N SER A 48 9.05 5.63 -4.35
CA SER A 48 10.10 6.09 -5.26
C SER A 48 9.56 7.09 -6.29
N GLU A 49 10.44 7.92 -6.86
CA GLU A 49 10.07 8.92 -7.89
C GLU A 49 9.40 8.29 -9.12
N ASP A 50 9.83 7.08 -9.49
CA ASP A 50 9.25 6.27 -10.58
C ASP A 50 7.86 5.68 -10.26
N GLY A 51 7.40 5.88 -9.02
CA GLY A 51 6.14 5.42 -8.49
C GLY A 51 6.12 4.00 -7.94
N ARG A 52 7.27 3.37 -7.75
CA ARG A 52 7.33 2.11 -7.02
C ARG A 52 7.11 2.35 -5.53
N ILE A 53 6.18 1.62 -4.93
CA ILE A 53 5.93 1.63 -3.49
C ILE A 53 6.54 0.36 -2.90
N ASN A 54 7.34 0.51 -1.86
CA ASN A 54 7.80 -0.59 -1.02
C ASN A 54 7.37 -0.30 0.42
N GLY A 55 6.98 -1.34 1.16
CA GLY A 55 6.71 -1.15 2.58
C GLY A 55 6.97 -2.37 3.42
N THR A 56 7.19 -2.10 4.70
CA THR A 56 7.35 -3.11 5.75
C THR A 56 6.37 -2.78 6.85
N ILE A 57 5.57 -3.77 7.24
CA ILE A 57 4.55 -3.57 8.28
C ILE A 57 4.57 -4.75 9.28
N PRO A 58 4.10 -4.53 10.52
CA PRO A 58 4.09 -5.59 11.53
C PRO A 58 3.07 -6.70 11.25
N GLU A 59 1.88 -6.38 10.72
CA GLU A 59 0.77 -7.33 10.51
C GLU A 59 -0.16 -6.84 9.38
N ILE A 60 -0.63 -7.75 8.51
CA ILE A 60 -1.82 -7.52 7.68
C ILE A 60 -2.97 -8.33 8.27
N ARG A 61 -4.08 -7.67 8.57
CA ARG A 61 -5.33 -8.35 8.95
C ARG A 61 -6.27 -8.53 7.78
N GLN A 62 -6.29 -7.57 6.85
CA GLN A 62 -7.16 -7.61 5.68
C GLN A 62 -6.61 -6.75 4.55
N VAL A 63 -6.75 -7.25 3.32
CA VAL A 63 -6.63 -6.45 2.09
C VAL A 63 -8.01 -6.36 1.45
N GLN A 64 -8.49 -5.14 1.27
CA GLN A 64 -9.75 -4.82 0.61
C GLN A 64 -9.45 -4.31 -0.80
N ILE A 65 -10.13 -4.89 -1.78
CA ILE A 65 -10.07 -4.41 -3.16
C ILE A 65 -11.15 -3.35 -3.32
N GLY A 66 -10.75 -2.10 -3.55
CA GLY A 66 -11.71 -1.00 -3.64
C GLY A 66 -12.56 -1.02 -4.92
N ASP A 67 -12.07 -1.66 -5.97
CA ASP A 67 -12.84 -1.96 -7.18
C ASP A 67 -12.41 -3.31 -7.78
N LEU A 68 -13.24 -4.32 -7.58
CA LEU A 68 -12.99 -5.68 -8.07
C LEU A 68 -12.99 -5.77 -9.60
N ALA A 69 -13.71 -4.87 -10.30
CA ALA A 69 -13.81 -4.89 -11.76
C ALA A 69 -12.46 -4.59 -12.44
N GLN A 70 -11.51 -4.02 -11.70
CA GLN A 70 -10.18 -3.71 -12.17
C GLN A 70 -9.20 -4.87 -12.01
N VAL A 71 -9.55 -5.93 -11.28
CA VAL A 71 -8.63 -7.04 -11.04
C VAL A 71 -8.60 -7.95 -12.27
N LEU A 72 -7.43 -8.05 -12.89
CA LEU A 72 -7.18 -8.95 -14.01
C LEU A 72 -6.73 -10.34 -13.56
N ARG A 73 -5.93 -10.39 -12.49
CA ARG A 73 -5.34 -11.62 -12.02
C ARG A 73 -5.05 -11.55 -10.53
N HIS A 74 -5.33 -12.64 -9.83
CA HIS A 74 -4.88 -12.89 -8.47
C HIS A 74 -4.09 -14.18 -8.45
N GLU A 75 -2.84 -14.10 -8.01
CA GLU A 75 -1.98 -15.25 -7.77
C GLU A 75 -1.71 -15.40 -6.28
N VAL A 76 -1.69 -16.64 -5.82
CA VAL A 76 -1.30 -16.98 -4.45
C VAL A 76 -0.22 -18.04 -4.50
N VAL A 77 0.89 -17.79 -3.83
CA VAL A 77 1.99 -18.75 -3.68
C VAL A 77 2.23 -18.97 -2.20
N THR A 78 2.20 -20.22 -1.78
CA THR A 78 2.40 -20.60 -0.37
C THR A 78 3.64 -21.47 -0.26
N THR A 79 4.52 -21.13 0.67
CA THR A 79 5.64 -21.96 1.12
C THR A 79 5.33 -22.55 2.49
N THR A 80 6.30 -23.21 3.12
CA THR A 80 6.13 -23.73 4.49
C THR A 80 5.73 -22.64 5.49
N ASP A 81 6.36 -21.47 5.39
CA ASP A 81 6.28 -20.43 6.42
C ASP A 81 5.58 -19.14 5.95
N THR A 82 5.44 -18.96 4.64
CA THR A 82 4.95 -17.71 4.05
C THR A 82 3.87 -17.94 3.02
N THR A 83 3.02 -16.94 2.85
CA THR A 83 2.10 -16.83 1.72
C THR A 83 2.31 -15.48 1.06
N SER A 84 2.46 -15.48 -0.26
CA SER A 84 2.45 -14.27 -1.07
C SER A 84 1.20 -14.19 -1.91
N HIS A 85 0.72 -12.97 -2.08
CA HIS A 85 -0.41 -12.64 -2.93
C HIS A 85 0.06 -11.60 -3.94
N THR A 86 -0.20 -11.85 -5.21
CA THR A 86 0.05 -10.88 -6.28
C THR A 86 -1.26 -10.56 -6.99
N LEU A 87 -1.62 -9.29 -7.00
CA LEU A 87 -2.79 -8.76 -7.68
C LEU A 87 -2.33 -7.92 -8.87
N HIS A 88 -2.87 -8.21 -10.04
CA HIS A 88 -2.70 -7.41 -11.25
C HIS A 88 -4.00 -6.69 -11.56
N PHE A 89 -3.88 -5.40 -11.84
CA PHE A 89 -4.99 -4.52 -12.18
C PHE A 89 -4.92 -4.07 -13.64
N ILE A 90 -6.07 -3.70 -14.20
CA ILE A 90 -6.13 -2.97 -15.49
C ILE A 90 -5.25 -1.71 -15.38
N GLY A 91 -4.59 -1.32 -16.48
CA GLY A 91 -3.63 -0.21 -16.49
C GLY A 91 -2.22 -0.60 -16.06
N GLY A 92 -1.97 -1.89 -15.79
CA GLY A 92 -0.66 -2.41 -15.43
C GLY A 92 -0.30 -2.21 -13.96
N GLY A 93 -1.29 -1.93 -13.12
CA GLY A 93 -1.13 -1.87 -11.67
C GLY A 93 -0.78 -3.23 -11.08
N VAL A 94 0.14 -3.25 -10.13
CA VAL A 94 0.54 -4.46 -9.42
C VAL A 94 0.61 -4.17 -7.93
N PHE A 95 0.03 -5.06 -7.12
CA PHE A 95 0.20 -5.10 -5.67
C PHE A 95 0.63 -6.51 -5.28
N SER A 96 1.85 -6.65 -4.74
CA SER A 96 2.40 -7.91 -4.26
C SER A 96 2.71 -7.77 -2.78
N PHE A 97 2.24 -8.70 -1.95
CA PHE A 97 2.58 -8.74 -0.54
C PHE A 97 2.89 -10.16 -0.09
N LEU A 98 3.78 -10.29 0.87
CA LEU A 98 4.17 -11.55 1.49
C LEU A 98 4.01 -11.43 3.00
N HIS A 99 3.41 -12.44 3.63
CA HIS A 99 3.28 -12.51 5.08
C HIS A 99 3.57 -13.92 5.58
N HIS A 100 3.92 -14.05 6.86
CA HIS A 100 3.97 -15.33 7.54
C HIS A 100 2.58 -15.94 7.67
N ARG A 101 2.50 -17.26 7.87
CA ARG A 101 1.23 -17.99 7.98
C ARG A 101 0.33 -17.51 9.12
N ASP A 102 0.91 -16.89 10.15
CA ASP A 102 0.20 -16.28 11.28
C ASP A 102 -0.22 -14.82 11.02
N GLY A 103 0.04 -14.28 9.83
CA GLY A 103 -0.27 -12.91 9.42
C GLY A 103 0.79 -11.86 9.78
N ARG A 104 1.88 -12.25 10.46
CA ARG A 104 2.96 -11.34 10.87
C ARG A 104 4.04 -11.20 9.80
N GLY A 105 4.91 -10.21 9.99
CA GLY A 105 6.17 -10.05 9.25
C GLY A 105 5.95 -9.94 7.75
N MET A 106 5.73 -8.70 7.29
CA MET A 106 5.31 -8.44 5.94
C MET A 106 6.22 -7.46 5.23
N SER A 107 6.48 -7.76 3.97
CA SER A 107 6.89 -6.78 2.97
C SER A 107 5.89 -6.77 1.82
N PHE A 108 5.75 -5.60 1.20
CA PHE A 108 4.98 -5.49 -0.03
C PHE A 108 5.67 -4.57 -1.02
N GLU A 109 5.39 -4.85 -2.29
CA GLU A 109 5.84 -4.07 -3.43
C GLU A 109 4.64 -3.75 -4.31
N ALA A 110 4.64 -2.54 -4.86
CA ALA A 110 3.48 -1.98 -5.49
C ALA A 110 3.86 -0.97 -6.57
N ASN A 111 3.07 -0.89 -7.64
CA ASN A 111 3.26 0.11 -8.68
C ASN A 111 1.94 0.38 -9.42
N ARG A 112 1.68 1.63 -9.76
CA ARG A 112 0.41 2.10 -10.37
C ARG A 112 -0.81 1.61 -9.58
N ILE A 113 -0.78 1.86 -8.28
CA ILE A 113 -1.87 1.55 -7.37
C ILE A 113 -2.13 2.71 -6.41
N THR A 114 -3.37 2.81 -5.94
CA THR A 114 -3.68 3.63 -4.77
C THR A 114 -3.75 2.72 -3.55
N LEU A 115 -2.93 3.00 -2.54
CA LEU A 115 -2.89 2.30 -1.26
C LEU A 115 -3.39 3.23 -0.15
N ARG A 116 -4.35 2.76 0.63
CA ARG A 116 -4.80 3.46 1.83
C ARG A 116 -4.77 2.54 3.03
N THR A 117 -4.20 3.00 4.13
CA THR A 117 -4.24 2.27 5.39
C THR A 117 -5.46 2.67 6.20
N LEU A 118 -6.06 1.68 6.84
CA LEU A 118 -7.14 1.81 7.82
C LEU A 118 -6.65 1.25 9.16
N PRO A 119 -7.29 1.62 10.28
CA PRO A 119 -6.94 1.09 11.59
C PRO A 119 -6.92 -0.45 11.63
N ASN A 120 -6.08 -1.00 12.50
CA ASN A 120 -5.95 -2.44 12.75
C ASN A 120 -5.40 -3.25 11.55
N GLY A 121 -4.43 -2.72 10.81
CA GLY A 121 -3.73 -3.47 9.76
C GLY A 121 -4.62 -3.84 8.56
N VAL A 122 -5.59 -2.98 8.24
CA VAL A 122 -6.47 -3.14 7.08
C VAL A 122 -5.98 -2.22 5.95
N PHE A 123 -5.85 -2.76 4.76
CA PHE A 123 -5.39 -2.04 3.57
C PHE A 123 -6.52 -1.98 2.54
N VAL A 124 -6.69 -0.83 1.90
CA VAL A 124 -7.54 -0.68 0.71
C VAL A 124 -6.63 -0.45 -0.49
N VAL A 125 -6.79 -1.28 -1.52
CA VAL A 125 -6.01 -1.21 -2.76
C VAL A 125 -6.91 -1.07 -3.98
N CYS A 126 -6.53 -0.19 -4.90
CA CYS A 126 -7.10 -0.07 -6.24
C CYS A 126 -6.00 0.08 -7.28
N GLY A 127 -6.24 -0.35 -8.51
CA GLY A 127 -5.39 0.04 -9.63
C GLY A 127 -5.52 1.55 -9.88
N SER A 128 -4.44 2.19 -10.35
CA SER A 128 -4.51 3.56 -10.84
C SER A 128 -4.48 3.59 -12.37
N TYR A 129 -5.29 4.48 -12.94
CA TYR A 129 -5.33 4.75 -14.39
C TYR A 129 -4.80 6.16 -14.63
N PHE A 130 -3.88 6.28 -15.59
CA PHE A 130 -3.46 7.54 -16.19
C PHE A 130 -3.61 7.43 -17.70
#